data_AF-A0A6P3IZ88-F1
#
_entry.id   AF-A0A6P3IZ88-F1
#
_cell.length_a   1.000
_cell.length_b   1.000
_cell.length_c   1.000
_cell.angle_alpha   90.00
_cell.angle_beta   90.00
_cell.angle_gamma   90.00
#
_symmetry.space_group_name_H-M   'P 1'
#
loop_
_entity.id
_entity.type
_entity.pdbx_description
1 polymer ?
#
loop_
_entity_poly.entity_id
_entity_poly.type
_entity_poly.pdbx_seq_one_letter_code
_entity_poly.pdbx_strand_id
1 'polypeptide(L)'
;MYPNPLVYCTCWDPWNLGPRKLIKTPQPPSKTSSVKPKLSPLPPAGKKQNYAQLITKPVVSPKMKIHLGKQEESNKLPNEVINVSPGYCLIRNREQISVTLGDEMFDRKKHSESEDVGKVKISRTDIIADLKEQISELTVIIEQMNRDHRSAQKLLSNEMDLRCAEMQKNFESKTRELEEAHAAQLSELEKNYKAALKAEKLAAQDKLEEMGKEYKYLKNMFHIYQDSIYDEMEDKWSKKKKDLDHTKTQSGISTIFRYSGFLCVFIFPTFTHIYHFLISTEHKITRKFELESEEERKKINESYTAIFENFNQEKEELLKQHERDTLQLEELRKTKEVIEEELYAQALILESLNTTLYQTQMELQREKAVVATLEKTLQIKLTEAEDKFKYTIHNLTEENIHLRQKIIAKNEEIYDERFGRSTSVTIYEHNSDTLEDGGNETQES
;
A
#
# COMPACT_ATOMS: atom_id res chain seq x y z
N MET A 1 35.94 -6.61 9.52
CA MET A 1 35.06 -5.62 10.17
C MET A 1 33.84 -6.36 10.67
N TYR A 2 33.58 -6.29 11.98
CA TYR A 2 32.45 -6.92 12.66
C TYR A 2 31.11 -6.35 12.17
N PRO A 3 30.06 -7.18 11.96
CA PRO A 3 28.71 -6.67 11.81
C PRO A 3 28.15 -6.32 13.20
N ASN A 4 27.76 -5.05 13.37
CA ASN A 4 27.15 -4.53 14.58
C ASN A 4 25.68 -5.01 14.69
N PRO A 5 25.23 -5.60 15.81
CA PRO A 5 23.87 -6.12 15.95
C PRO A 5 22.95 -5.02 16.48
N LEU A 6 22.41 -4.19 15.59
CA LEU A 6 21.25 -3.37 15.93
C LEU A 6 19.99 -4.16 15.53
N VAL A 7 19.24 -4.54 16.56
CA VAL A 7 17.96 -5.22 16.50
C VAL A 7 16.97 -4.37 15.69
N TYR A 8 16.84 -4.70 14.40
CA TYR A 8 15.75 -4.21 13.57
C TYR A 8 14.46 -4.92 14.03
N CYS A 9 13.42 -4.18 14.40
CA CYS A 9 12.09 -4.78 14.52
C CYS A 9 11.67 -5.23 13.12
N THR A 10 11.49 -6.52 12.92
CA THR A 10 10.98 -7.13 11.67
C THR A 10 9.48 -6.88 11.46
N CYS A 11 8.90 -5.91 12.17
CA CYS A 11 7.46 -5.73 12.29
C CYS A 11 6.88 -4.60 11.43
N TRP A 12 7.71 -3.78 10.76
CA TRP A 12 7.22 -2.70 9.90
C TRP A 12 8.07 -2.53 8.64
N ASP A 13 7.74 -3.35 7.64
CA ASP A 13 8.05 -3.09 6.24
C ASP A 13 6.71 -3.13 5.47
N PRO A 14 6.16 -1.98 5.03
CA PRO A 14 4.86 -1.94 4.35
C PRO A 14 4.89 -2.50 2.92
N TRP A 15 6.08 -2.79 2.35
CA TRP A 15 6.19 -3.07 0.91
C TRP A 15 6.89 -4.38 0.54
N ASN A 16 7.43 -5.14 1.50
CA ASN A 16 7.97 -6.50 1.27
C ASN A 16 7.02 -7.66 1.65
N LEU A 17 5.71 -7.47 1.54
CA LEU A 17 4.76 -8.59 1.65
C LEU A 17 4.47 -9.18 0.27
N GLY A 18 5.36 -10.07 -0.19
CA GLY A 18 5.02 -11.03 -1.24
C GLY A 18 3.82 -11.91 -0.86
N PRO A 19 3.26 -12.70 -1.80
CA PRO A 19 2.02 -13.45 -1.59
C PRO A 19 2.15 -14.38 -0.38
N ARG A 20 1.38 -14.09 0.68
CA ARG A 20 1.37 -14.85 1.93
C ARG A 20 0.86 -16.26 1.67
N LYS A 21 1.73 -17.27 1.80
CA LYS A 21 1.29 -18.65 2.02
C LYS A 21 0.67 -18.72 3.42
N LEU A 22 -0.64 -18.97 3.47
CA LEU A 22 -1.37 -19.22 4.71
C LEU A 22 -0.69 -20.37 5.48
N ILE A 23 -0.16 -20.06 6.67
CA ILE A 23 0.32 -21.05 7.61
C ILE A 23 -0.91 -21.79 8.13
N LYS A 24 -0.99 -23.09 7.82
CA LYS A 24 -2.00 -24.00 8.38
C LYS A 24 -1.86 -24.03 9.90
N THR A 25 -2.94 -23.73 10.60
CA THR A 25 -3.10 -23.97 12.03
C THR A 25 -3.05 -25.50 12.29
N PRO A 26 -2.34 -25.99 13.32
CA PRO A 26 -2.45 -27.40 13.71
C PRO A 26 -3.88 -27.67 14.21
N GLN A 27 -4.57 -28.63 13.59
CA GLN A 27 -5.84 -29.13 14.11
C GLN A 27 -5.62 -29.88 15.44
N PRO A 28 -6.56 -29.80 16.39
CA PRO A 28 -6.60 -30.72 17.53
C PRO A 28 -6.97 -32.15 17.06
N PRO A 29 -6.58 -33.20 17.82
CA PRO A 29 -6.66 -34.58 17.37
C PRO A 29 -8.10 -35.02 17.13
N SER A 30 -8.36 -35.59 15.94
CA SER A 30 -9.62 -36.22 15.59
C SER A 30 -9.81 -37.51 16.39
N LYS A 31 -10.94 -37.58 17.11
CA LYS A 31 -11.48 -38.86 17.60
C LYS A 31 -12.07 -39.60 16.41
N THR A 32 -11.67 -40.86 16.26
CA THR A 32 -12.26 -41.85 15.36
C THR A 32 -13.75 -42.04 15.68
N SER A 33 -14.60 -41.94 14.66
CA SER A 33 -15.93 -42.57 14.64
C SER A 33 -16.53 -42.45 13.24
N SER A 34 -16.42 -43.53 12.47
CA SER A 34 -17.17 -43.77 11.23
C SER A 34 -18.64 -44.05 11.55
N VAL A 35 -19.60 -43.23 11.10
CA VAL A 35 -21.00 -43.63 10.77
C VAL A 35 -21.66 -42.47 9.98
N LYS A 36 -22.14 -42.76 8.76
CA LYS A 36 -23.13 -41.97 7.95
C LYS A 36 -24.52 -42.03 8.63
N PRO A 37 -25.53 -41.14 8.42
CA PRO A 37 -25.98 -40.68 7.07
C PRO A 37 -26.80 -39.35 6.94
N LYS A 38 -27.13 -39.01 5.67
CA LYS A 38 -28.38 -38.45 5.09
C LYS A 38 -28.86 -37.00 5.36
N LEU A 39 -28.76 -36.20 4.29
CA LEU A 39 -29.79 -35.45 3.52
C LEU A 39 -30.90 -34.60 4.20
N SER A 40 -31.03 -33.37 3.64
CA SER A 40 -32.23 -32.50 3.45
C SER A 40 -32.44 -31.32 4.44
N PRO A 41 -33.23 -30.26 4.08
CA PRO A 41 -32.69 -28.93 3.74
C PRO A 41 -33.19 -27.79 4.67
N LEU A 42 -32.50 -26.64 4.59
CA LEU A 42 -32.90 -25.37 5.21
C LEU A 42 -34.25 -24.84 4.68
N PRO A 43 -35.09 -24.20 5.52
CA PRO A 43 -36.14 -23.31 5.08
C PRO A 43 -35.65 -21.83 5.02
N PRO A 44 -36.28 -20.97 4.20
CA PRO A 44 -35.82 -19.61 3.96
C PRO A 44 -36.59 -18.53 4.75
N ALA A 45 -35.89 -17.39 4.89
CA ALA A 45 -36.36 -16.00 4.88
C ALA A 45 -37.45 -15.51 5.88
N GLY A 46 -37.10 -14.44 6.61
CA GLY A 46 -38.05 -13.52 7.24
C GLY A 46 -37.32 -12.30 7.83
N LYS A 47 -37.06 -11.28 7.02
CA LYS A 47 -37.76 -9.97 7.03
C LYS A 47 -37.66 -9.15 8.34
N LYS A 48 -36.82 -8.12 8.23
CA LYS A 48 -37.02 -6.69 8.49
C LYS A 48 -37.19 -6.15 9.94
N GLN A 49 -36.62 -4.95 10.05
CA GLN A 49 -36.87 -3.79 10.93
C GLN A 49 -36.01 -3.76 12.21
N ASN A 50 -35.05 -2.85 12.35
CA ASN A 50 -35.01 -1.36 12.36
C ASN A 50 -35.03 -0.80 13.79
N TYR A 51 -34.20 0.25 13.97
CA TYR A 51 -34.05 1.16 15.11
C TYR A 51 -33.21 0.71 16.33
N ALA A 52 -31.92 1.05 16.23
CA ALA A 52 -31.24 2.10 16.99
C ALA A 52 -31.57 2.37 18.47
N GLN A 53 -30.46 2.45 19.21
CA GLN A 53 -30.12 3.34 20.34
C GLN A 53 -30.44 2.91 21.79
N LEU A 54 -29.37 2.49 22.46
CA LEU A 54 -28.64 3.26 23.49
C LEU A 54 -29.49 3.87 24.63
N ILE A 55 -29.10 3.55 25.88
CA ILE A 55 -28.69 4.49 26.96
C ILE A 55 -28.96 3.90 28.36
N THR A 56 -28.04 4.23 29.29
CA THR A 56 -28.17 4.33 30.76
C THR A 56 -28.16 3.10 31.68
N LYS A 57 -27.05 2.97 32.41
CA LYS A 57 -27.03 2.85 33.90
C LYS A 57 -27.59 4.17 34.51
N PRO A 58 -28.00 4.31 35.80
CA PRO A 58 -27.33 3.72 36.98
C PRO A 58 -28.21 3.45 38.24
N VAL A 59 -27.55 3.12 39.36
CA VAL A 59 -27.80 3.61 40.74
C VAL A 59 -28.17 2.56 41.83
N VAL A 60 -27.35 2.63 42.89
CA VAL A 60 -27.58 2.34 44.33
C VAL A 60 -27.35 0.92 44.90
N SER A 61 -26.45 0.96 45.88
CA SER A 61 -26.06 -0.02 46.89
C SER A 61 -27.07 -0.14 48.04
N PRO A 62 -26.96 -1.18 48.87
CA PRO A 62 -26.91 -0.91 50.31
C PRO A 62 -25.83 -1.71 51.05
N LYS A 63 -25.29 -1.06 52.10
CA LYS A 63 -24.40 -1.63 53.12
C LYS A 63 -25.19 -2.54 54.08
N MET A 64 -24.58 -3.65 54.52
CA MET A 64 -24.59 -4.06 55.93
C MET A 64 -23.41 -4.99 56.27
N LYS A 65 -23.03 -5.00 57.55
CA LYS A 65 -21.76 -5.44 58.13
C LYS A 65 -21.90 -6.78 58.89
N ILE A 66 -20.88 -7.64 58.73
CA ILE A 66 -20.21 -8.54 59.71
C ILE A 66 -21.04 -9.70 60.32
N HIS A 67 -20.63 -10.97 60.08
CA HIS A 67 -19.93 -11.80 61.07
C HIS A 67 -19.39 -13.14 60.51
N LEU A 68 -18.14 -13.37 60.89
CA LEU A 68 -17.26 -14.54 60.89
C LEU A 68 -17.94 -15.92 60.92
N GLY A 69 -17.55 -16.80 59.99
CA GLY A 69 -17.75 -18.24 60.05
C GLY A 69 -16.77 -18.95 59.12
N LYS A 70 -15.71 -19.53 59.70
CA LYS A 70 -14.79 -20.43 59.00
C LYS A 70 -15.53 -21.74 58.70
N GLN A 71 -15.58 -22.16 57.43
CA GLN A 71 -15.36 -23.56 57.09
C GLN A 71 -14.75 -23.65 55.69
N GLU A 72 -13.61 -24.33 55.66
CA GLU A 72 -12.72 -24.59 54.55
C GLU A 72 -13.23 -25.83 53.81
N GLU A 73 -13.46 -25.74 52.50
CA GLU A 73 -13.41 -26.91 51.63
C GLU A 73 -13.01 -26.52 50.20
N SER A 74 -12.00 -27.23 49.73
CA SER A 74 -11.14 -26.92 48.60
C SER A 74 -11.79 -27.18 47.24
N ASN A 75 -11.59 -26.26 46.29
CA ASN A 75 -11.51 -26.59 44.86
C ASN A 75 -10.34 -25.80 44.24
N LYS A 76 -9.12 -26.33 44.40
CA LYS A 76 -7.92 -25.82 43.71
C LYS A 76 -8.02 -26.19 42.23
N LEU A 77 -8.41 -25.23 41.39
CA LEU A 77 -8.09 -25.27 39.96
C LEU A 77 -6.56 -25.11 39.79
N PRO A 78 -5.95 -25.72 38.77
CA PRO A 78 -4.51 -25.60 38.53
C PRO A 78 -4.19 -24.14 38.17
N ASN A 79 -3.51 -23.44 39.08
CA ASN A 79 -2.96 -22.11 38.83
C ASN A 79 -1.71 -22.27 37.95
N GLU A 80 -1.67 -21.55 36.83
CA GLU A 80 -0.49 -21.47 35.98
C GLU A 80 0.39 -20.32 36.48
N VAL A 81 1.61 -20.65 36.94
CA VAL A 81 2.59 -19.69 37.43
C VAL A 81 3.66 -19.51 36.37
N ILE A 82 3.80 -18.28 35.86
CA ILE A 82 4.70 -17.92 34.77
C ILE A 82 5.74 -16.94 35.31
N ASN A 83 7.03 -17.28 35.19
CA ASN A 83 8.13 -16.36 35.50
C ASN A 83 8.32 -15.40 34.32
N VAL A 84 8.02 -14.12 34.54
CA VAL A 84 8.10 -13.10 33.47
C VAL A 84 9.52 -12.53 33.38
N SER A 85 10.13 -12.25 34.54
CA SER A 85 11.47 -11.68 34.71
C SER A 85 12.01 -12.07 36.09
N PRO A 86 13.33 -11.99 36.36
CA PRO A 86 13.89 -12.22 37.70
C PRO A 86 13.17 -11.38 38.76
N GLY A 87 12.63 -12.03 39.79
CA GLY A 87 11.89 -11.37 40.87
C GLY A 87 10.41 -11.05 40.56
N TYR A 88 9.85 -11.43 39.40
CA TYR A 88 8.43 -11.23 39.09
C TYR A 88 7.74 -12.52 38.62
N CYS A 89 6.74 -12.95 39.40
CA CYS A 89 5.92 -14.11 39.09
C CYS A 89 4.49 -13.68 38.73
N LEU A 90 4.02 -14.12 37.56
CA LEU A 90 2.65 -13.94 37.10
C LEU A 90 1.85 -15.20 37.42
N ILE A 91 0.80 -15.06 38.23
CA ILE A 91 -0.15 -16.13 38.52
C ILE A 91 -1.43 -15.82 37.77
N ARG A 92 -1.84 -16.73 36.88
CA ARG A 92 -3.07 -16.56 36.08
C ARG A 92 -4.04 -17.71 36.34
N ASN A 93 -5.29 -17.33 36.61
CA ASN A 93 -6.46 -18.22 36.57
C ASN A 93 -7.49 -17.63 35.59
N ARG A 94 -8.57 -18.37 35.29
CA ARG A 94 -9.66 -17.93 34.39
C ARG A 94 -10.30 -16.61 34.79
N GLU A 95 -10.27 -16.28 36.08
CA GLU A 95 -11.00 -15.14 36.65
C GLU A 95 -10.08 -13.99 37.08
N GLN A 96 -8.78 -14.24 37.30
CA GLN A 96 -7.85 -13.24 37.80
C GLN A 96 -6.43 -13.43 37.26
N ILE A 97 -5.75 -12.31 37.07
CA ILE A 97 -4.33 -12.21 36.75
C ILE A 97 -3.68 -11.39 37.86
N SER A 98 -2.73 -11.96 38.58
CA SER A 98 -1.96 -11.27 39.63
C SER A 98 -0.48 -11.36 39.35
N VAL A 99 0.23 -10.23 39.45
CA VAL A 99 1.69 -10.19 39.42
C VAL A 99 2.17 -10.03 40.85
N THR A 100 2.96 -10.98 41.33
CA THR A 100 3.61 -10.93 42.64
C THR A 100 5.10 -10.68 42.46
N LEU A 101 5.62 -9.70 43.20
CA LEU A 101 7.04 -9.49 43.34
C LEU A 101 7.60 -10.57 44.27
N GLY A 102 8.69 -11.23 43.89
CA GLY A 102 9.31 -12.30 44.68
C GLY A 102 9.87 -11.79 46.01
N ASP A 103 9.79 -12.61 47.05
CA ASP A 103 10.27 -12.29 48.41
C ASP A 103 11.76 -11.94 48.47
N GLU A 104 12.55 -12.37 47.47
CA GLU A 104 13.94 -11.98 47.22
C GLU A 104 14.15 -10.45 47.21
N MET A 105 13.13 -9.68 46.81
CA MET A 105 13.16 -8.22 46.73
C MET A 105 12.86 -7.53 48.07
N PHE A 106 12.37 -8.30 49.06
CA PHE A 106 12.01 -7.83 50.40
C PHE A 106 12.90 -8.40 51.50
N ASP A 107 13.76 -9.38 51.19
CA ASP A 107 14.82 -9.86 52.07
C ASP A 107 15.91 -8.78 52.23
N ARG A 108 15.59 -7.73 53.00
CA ARG A 108 16.61 -6.99 53.72
C ARG A 108 17.13 -7.92 54.82
N LYS A 109 18.07 -8.81 54.47
CA LYS A 109 18.94 -9.50 55.43
C LYS A 109 19.43 -8.45 56.42
N LYS A 110 18.93 -8.53 57.65
CA LYS A 110 19.57 -7.87 58.78
C LYS A 110 20.91 -8.58 58.98
N HIS A 111 21.95 -8.07 58.33
CA HIS A 111 23.32 -8.43 58.64
C HIS A 111 23.66 -7.86 60.01
N SER A 112 23.43 -8.67 61.05
CA SER A 112 24.12 -8.55 62.32
C SER A 112 25.15 -9.68 62.32
N GLU A 113 26.37 -9.40 61.86
CA GLU A 113 27.60 -9.94 62.43
C GLU A 113 28.82 -9.39 61.70
N SER A 114 29.81 -9.09 62.51
CA SER A 114 31.07 -8.42 62.28
C SER A 114 31.98 -9.14 61.29
N GLU A 115 32.45 -8.40 60.28
CA GLU A 115 33.81 -8.54 59.78
C GLU A 115 34.37 -7.13 59.59
N ASP A 116 35.31 -6.79 60.48
CA ASP A 116 36.16 -5.60 60.42
C ASP A 116 37.08 -5.73 59.20
N VAL A 117 36.57 -5.39 58.03
CA VAL A 117 37.42 -5.10 56.88
C VAL A 117 37.79 -3.63 56.98
N GLY A 118 38.99 -3.40 57.52
CA GLY A 118 39.71 -2.13 57.65
C GLY A 118 38.95 -0.88 57.24
N LYS A 119 38.58 -0.06 58.23
CA LYS A 119 38.22 1.35 58.04
C LYS A 119 39.38 2.09 57.34
N VAL A 120 39.41 2.03 56.02
CA VAL A 120 39.96 3.11 55.22
C VAL A 120 39.09 4.31 55.57
N LYS A 121 39.64 5.25 56.35
CA LYS A 121 39.02 6.57 56.57
C LYS A 121 39.04 7.29 55.23
N ILE A 122 38.13 6.92 54.32
CA ILE A 122 37.87 7.69 53.11
C ILE A 122 37.32 9.01 53.61
N SER A 123 38.06 10.09 53.40
CA SER A 123 37.63 11.39 53.90
C SER A 123 36.33 11.78 53.19
N ARG A 124 35.44 12.48 53.89
CA ARG A 124 34.19 13.00 53.29
C ARG A 124 34.46 13.80 52.01
N THR A 125 35.62 14.45 51.96
CA THR A 125 36.19 15.14 50.82
C THR A 125 36.49 14.24 49.63
N ASP A 126 37.06 13.05 49.83
CA ASP A 126 37.36 12.10 48.75
C ASP A 126 36.08 11.57 48.10
N ILE A 127 35.04 11.31 48.90
CA ILE A 127 33.71 10.90 48.40
C ILE A 127 33.06 12.02 47.58
N ILE A 128 33.17 13.27 48.04
CA ILE A 128 32.63 14.42 47.30
C ILE A 128 33.39 14.65 46.00
N ALA A 129 34.71 14.43 45.98
CA ALA A 129 35.52 14.54 44.77
C ALA A 129 35.12 13.47 43.74
N ASP A 130 34.99 12.21 44.16
CA ASP A 130 34.57 11.09 43.31
C ASP A 130 33.16 11.32 42.72
N LEU A 131 32.19 11.79 43.53
CA LEU A 131 30.85 12.11 43.02
C LEU A 131 30.86 13.26 42.01
N LYS A 132 31.72 14.27 42.20
CA LYS A 132 31.89 15.36 41.22
C LYS A 132 32.50 14.87 39.92
N GLU A 133 33.46 13.96 40.00
CA GLU A 133 34.08 13.30 38.84
C GLU A 133 33.04 12.46 38.10
N GLN A 134 32.28 11.61 38.79
CA GLN A 134 31.19 10.82 38.19
C GLN A 134 30.13 11.70 37.50
N ILE A 135 29.74 12.82 38.12
CA ILE A 135 28.82 13.78 37.49
C ILE A 135 29.45 14.39 36.23
N SER A 136 30.74 14.70 36.26
CA SER A 136 31.46 15.24 35.10
C SER A 136 31.53 14.21 33.97
N GLU A 137 31.87 12.96 34.27
CA GLU A 137 31.91 11.86 33.29
C GLU A 137 30.53 11.58 32.69
N LEU A 138 29.48 11.49 33.52
CA LEU A 138 28.10 11.31 33.06
C LEU A 138 27.65 12.45 32.15
N THR A 139 28.05 13.69 32.48
CA THR A 139 27.75 14.87 31.64
C THR A 139 28.39 14.73 30.26
N VAL A 140 29.67 14.34 30.19
CA VAL A 140 30.38 14.11 28.92
C VAL A 140 29.72 13.00 28.10
N ILE A 141 29.31 11.89 28.74
CA ILE A 141 28.64 10.77 28.07
C ILE A 141 27.29 11.22 27.49
N ILE A 142 26.48 11.96 28.26
CA ILE A 142 25.18 12.46 27.80
C ILE A 142 25.35 13.44 26.63
N GLU A 143 26.31 14.36 26.71
CA GLU A 143 26.63 15.28 25.62
C GLU A 143 27.10 14.58 24.36
N GLN A 144 27.89 13.51 24.50
CA GLN A 144 28.31 12.67 23.39
C GLN A 144 27.12 11.94 22.76
N MET A 145 26.30 11.26 23.58
CA MET A 145 25.07 10.61 23.10
C MET A 145 24.14 11.58 22.37
N ASN A 146 23.98 12.80 22.89
CA ASN A 146 23.14 13.83 22.25
C ASN A 146 23.70 14.30 20.91
N ARG A 147 25.03 14.33 20.75
CA ARG A 147 25.69 14.62 19.47
C ARG A 147 25.50 13.47 18.48
N ASP A 148 25.69 12.24 18.93
CA ASP A 148 25.55 11.04 18.11
C ASP A 148 24.10 10.85 17.64
N HIS A 149 23.13 11.05 18.53
CA HIS A 149 21.71 10.99 18.18
C HIS A 149 21.34 12.02 17.10
N ARG A 150 21.79 13.27 17.26
CA ARG A 150 21.57 14.33 16.25
C ARG A 150 22.24 13.99 14.91
N SER A 151 23.46 13.44 14.95
CA SER A 151 24.19 13.02 13.75
C SER A 151 23.49 11.87 13.02
N ALA A 152 23.04 10.85 13.77
CA ALA A 152 22.29 9.71 13.24
C ALA A 152 20.95 10.14 12.63
N GLN A 153 20.21 11.04 13.31
CA GLN A 153 18.97 11.60 12.80
C GLN A 153 19.19 12.35 11.48
N LYS A 154 20.24 13.18 11.40
CA LYS A 154 20.60 13.91 10.19
C LYS A 154 20.98 12.96 9.04
N LEU A 155 21.76 11.93 9.33
CA LEU A 155 22.16 10.92 8.35
C LEU A 155 20.94 10.18 7.80
N LEU A 156 20.01 9.78 8.68
CA LEU A 156 18.76 9.14 8.27
C LEU A 156 17.90 10.06 7.41
N SER A 157 17.78 11.35 7.77
CA SER A 157 17.05 12.33 6.95
C SER A 157 17.65 12.44 5.55
N ASN A 158 18.97 12.58 5.44
CA ASN A 158 19.65 12.68 4.16
C ASN A 158 19.48 11.42 3.29
N GLU A 159 19.51 10.24 3.90
CA GLU A 159 19.27 8.96 3.20
C GLU A 159 17.82 8.87 2.68
N MET A 160 16.84 9.33 3.46
CA MET A 160 15.44 9.39 3.01
C MET A 160 15.26 10.37 1.85
N ASP A 161 15.89 11.54 1.91
CA ASP A 161 15.86 12.52 0.81
C ASP A 161 16.51 11.96 -0.46
N LEU A 162 17.65 11.28 -0.31
CA LEU A 162 18.35 10.63 -1.43
C LEU A 162 17.47 9.56 -2.09
N ARG A 163 16.82 8.71 -1.29
CA ARG A 163 15.91 7.68 -1.79
C ARG A 163 14.68 8.28 -2.49
N CYS A 164 14.13 9.37 -1.96
CA CYS A 164 13.03 10.07 -2.61
C CYS A 164 13.46 10.62 -3.98
N ALA A 165 14.63 11.26 -4.05
CA ALA A 165 15.16 11.79 -5.30
C ALA A 165 15.47 10.69 -6.33
N GLU A 166 16.05 9.57 -5.90
CA GLU A 166 16.33 8.44 -6.77
C GLU A 166 15.04 7.80 -7.30
N MET A 167 14.05 7.60 -6.44
CA MET A 167 12.75 7.08 -6.82
C MET A 167 12.04 7.99 -7.82
N GLN A 168 12.03 9.30 -7.55
CA GLN A 168 11.44 10.29 -8.45
C GLN A 168 12.13 10.27 -9.83
N LYS A 169 13.46 10.27 -9.86
CA LYS A 169 14.23 10.18 -11.10
C LYS A 169 13.92 8.89 -11.88
N ASN A 170 13.74 7.76 -11.19
CA ASN A 170 13.38 6.50 -11.83
C ASN A 170 11.98 6.55 -12.46
N PHE A 171 11.00 7.16 -11.80
CA PHE A 171 9.67 7.37 -12.38
C PHE A 171 9.73 8.28 -13.60
N GLU A 172 10.46 9.39 -13.51
CA GLU A 172 10.66 10.30 -14.63
C GLU A 172 11.34 9.60 -15.82
N SER A 173 12.36 8.77 -15.58
CA SER A 173 13.03 7.99 -16.63
C SER A 173 12.08 7.01 -17.30
N LYS A 174 11.37 6.19 -16.52
CA LYS A 174 10.42 5.20 -17.05
C LYS A 174 9.28 5.84 -17.82
N THR A 175 8.81 7.00 -17.37
CA THR A 175 7.76 7.76 -18.05
C THR A 175 8.27 8.23 -19.41
N ARG A 176 9.47 8.82 -19.46
CA ARG A 176 10.09 9.25 -20.71
C ARG A 176 10.34 8.10 -21.68
N GLU A 177 10.88 6.98 -21.20
CA GLU A 177 11.11 5.77 -22.00
C GLU A 177 9.82 5.24 -22.62
N LEU A 178 8.72 5.24 -21.85
CA LEU A 178 7.41 4.81 -22.32
C LEU A 178 6.86 5.78 -23.39
N GLU A 179 6.97 7.08 -23.17
CA GLU A 179 6.55 8.10 -24.13
C GLU A 179 7.34 8.01 -25.45
N GLU A 180 8.66 7.82 -25.37
CA GLU A 180 9.52 7.62 -26.54
C GLU A 180 9.15 6.33 -27.30
N ALA A 181 8.90 5.23 -26.59
CA ALA A 181 8.46 3.99 -27.20
C ALA A 181 7.11 4.13 -27.92
N HIS A 182 6.13 4.79 -27.29
CA HIS A 182 4.84 5.07 -27.91
C HIS A 182 4.98 5.98 -29.15
N ALA A 183 5.81 7.03 -29.06
CA ALA A 183 6.07 7.91 -30.20
C ALA A 183 6.73 7.15 -31.37
N ALA A 184 7.67 6.24 -31.09
CA ALA A 184 8.30 5.40 -32.10
C ALA A 184 7.29 4.45 -32.76
N GLN A 185 6.44 3.79 -31.98
CA GLN A 185 5.39 2.89 -32.49
C GLN A 185 4.39 3.63 -33.37
N LEU A 186 3.95 4.83 -32.97
CA LEU A 186 3.05 5.66 -33.78
C LEU A 186 3.72 6.08 -35.10
N SER A 187 5.00 6.47 -35.07
CA SER A 187 5.74 6.82 -36.28
C SER A 187 5.90 5.64 -37.23
N GLU A 188 6.17 4.44 -36.71
CA GLU A 188 6.29 3.23 -37.51
C GLU A 188 4.95 2.82 -38.12
N LEU A 189 3.88 2.86 -37.32
CA LEU A 189 2.53 2.58 -37.79
C LEU A 189 2.09 3.56 -38.88
N GLU A 190 2.38 4.85 -38.72
CA GLU A 190 2.10 5.88 -39.72
C GLU A 190 2.88 5.62 -41.03
N LYS A 191 4.16 5.25 -40.94
CA LYS A 191 4.96 4.86 -42.11
C LYS A 191 4.36 3.65 -42.83
N ASN A 192 3.93 2.64 -42.08
CA ASN A 192 3.31 1.43 -42.62
C ASN A 192 2.00 1.76 -43.36
N TYR A 193 1.11 2.54 -42.75
CA TYR A 193 -0.12 2.98 -43.42
C TYR A 193 0.16 3.82 -44.67
N LYS A 194 1.13 4.73 -44.62
CA LYS A 194 1.55 5.51 -45.79
C LYS A 194 2.11 4.63 -46.91
N ALA A 195 2.86 3.58 -46.58
CA ALA A 195 3.39 2.62 -47.54
C ALA A 195 2.26 1.77 -48.15
N ALA A 196 1.36 1.24 -47.33
CA ALA A 196 0.20 0.47 -47.78
C ALA A 196 -0.69 1.29 -48.72
N LEU A 197 -1.01 2.53 -48.35
CA LEU A 197 -1.81 3.45 -49.17
C LEU A 197 -1.16 3.70 -50.54
N LYS A 198 0.17 3.87 -50.59
CA LYS A 198 0.90 4.05 -51.86
C LYS A 198 0.86 2.79 -52.71
N ALA A 199 1.03 1.61 -52.11
CA ALA A 199 0.96 0.34 -52.80
C ALA A 199 -0.44 0.10 -53.39
N GLU A 200 -1.50 0.36 -52.61
CA GLU A 200 -2.88 0.19 -53.07
C GLU A 200 -3.25 1.20 -54.16
N LYS A 201 -2.77 2.46 -54.06
CA LYS A 201 -2.93 3.44 -55.14
C LYS A 201 -2.25 3.00 -56.44
N LEU A 202 -1.04 2.44 -56.36
CA LEU A 202 -0.34 1.90 -57.53
C LEU A 202 -1.09 0.70 -58.11
N ALA A 203 -1.52 -0.25 -57.28
CA ALA A 203 -2.29 -1.40 -57.74
C ALA A 203 -3.61 -1.01 -58.41
N ALA A 204 -4.31 -0.01 -57.86
CA ALA A 204 -5.53 0.53 -58.47
C ALA A 204 -5.25 1.23 -59.81
N GLN A 205 -4.12 1.95 -59.90
CA GLN A 205 -3.69 2.61 -61.14
C GLN A 205 -3.32 1.60 -62.22
N ASP A 206 -2.56 0.55 -61.88
CA ASP A 206 -2.18 -0.51 -62.82
C ASP A 206 -3.42 -1.23 -63.36
N LYS A 207 -4.39 -1.54 -62.50
CA LYS A 207 -5.67 -2.14 -62.90
C LYS A 207 -6.46 -1.21 -63.84
N LEU A 208 -6.44 0.10 -63.58
CA LEU A 208 -7.09 1.07 -64.47
C LEU A 208 -6.42 1.11 -65.85
N GLU A 209 -5.10 1.02 -65.92
CA GLU A 209 -4.36 0.93 -67.18
C GLU A 209 -4.69 -0.36 -67.95
N GLU A 210 -4.77 -1.50 -67.25
CA GLU A 210 -5.16 -2.78 -67.82
C GLU A 210 -6.57 -2.73 -68.41
N MET A 211 -7.56 -2.26 -67.64
CA MET A 211 -8.93 -2.04 -68.12
C MET A 211 -8.96 -1.09 -69.33
N GLY A 212 -8.09 -0.07 -69.34
CA GLY A 212 -7.93 0.84 -70.47
C GLY A 212 -7.42 0.13 -71.74
N LYS A 213 -6.48 -0.82 -71.60
CA LYS A 213 -5.97 -1.66 -72.70
C LYS A 213 -7.06 -2.61 -73.22
N GLU A 214 -7.78 -3.28 -72.33
CA GLU A 214 -8.91 -4.15 -72.69
C GLU A 214 -10.01 -3.39 -73.43
N TYR A 215 -10.39 -2.21 -72.92
CA TYR A 215 -11.35 -1.33 -73.58
C TYR A 215 -10.89 -0.93 -74.98
N LYS A 216 -9.61 -0.56 -75.14
CA LYS A 216 -9.05 -0.20 -76.46
C LYS A 216 -9.04 -1.41 -77.41
N TYR A 217 -8.71 -2.59 -76.92
CA TYR A 217 -8.75 -3.83 -77.70
C TYR A 217 -10.17 -4.12 -78.18
N LEU A 218 -11.15 -4.08 -77.28
CA LEU A 218 -12.55 -4.33 -77.61
C LEU A 218 -13.09 -3.30 -78.61
N LYS A 219 -12.74 -2.01 -78.42
CA LYS A 219 -13.07 -0.94 -79.36
C LYS A 219 -12.50 -1.20 -80.76
N ASN A 220 -11.25 -1.64 -80.86
CA ASN A 220 -10.63 -1.99 -82.15
C ASN A 220 -11.31 -3.19 -82.80
N MET A 221 -11.63 -4.23 -82.01
CA MET A 221 -12.35 -5.41 -82.51
C MET A 221 -13.73 -5.04 -83.06
N PHE A 222 -14.43 -4.12 -82.39
CA PHE A 222 -15.71 -3.60 -82.84
C PHE A 222 -15.59 -2.83 -84.17
N HIS A 223 -14.54 -2.02 -84.33
CA HIS A 223 -14.28 -1.34 -85.61
C HIS A 223 -13.99 -2.32 -86.75
N ILE A 224 -13.18 -3.37 -86.51
CA ILE A 224 -12.91 -4.40 -87.52
C ILE A 224 -14.21 -5.10 -87.93
N TYR A 225 -15.07 -5.45 -86.96
CA TYR A 225 -16.37 -6.05 -87.24
C TYR A 225 -17.27 -5.11 -88.04
N GLN A 226 -17.32 -3.84 -87.66
CA GLN A 226 -18.04 -2.80 -88.37
C GLN A 226 -17.57 -2.67 -89.83
N ASP A 227 -16.25 -2.57 -90.05
CA ASP A 227 -15.65 -2.47 -91.39
C ASP A 227 -15.94 -3.72 -92.23
N SER A 228 -15.84 -4.92 -91.63
CA SER A 228 -16.19 -6.17 -92.30
C SER A 228 -17.65 -6.20 -92.76
N ILE A 229 -18.58 -5.64 -91.99
CA ILE A 229 -19.98 -5.52 -92.42
C ILE A 229 -20.10 -4.55 -93.60
N TYR A 230 -19.41 -3.41 -93.55
CA TYR A 230 -19.42 -2.44 -94.65
C TYR A 230 -18.88 -3.05 -95.95
N ASP A 231 -17.75 -3.75 -95.89
CA ASP A 231 -17.16 -4.42 -97.05
C ASP A 231 -18.08 -5.51 -97.60
N GLU A 232 -18.70 -6.33 -96.73
CA GLU A 232 -19.66 -7.36 -97.18
C GLU A 232 -20.88 -6.73 -97.88
N MET A 233 -21.37 -5.59 -97.38
CA MET A 233 -22.48 -4.86 -97.98
C MET A 233 -22.07 -4.21 -99.32
N GLU A 234 -20.87 -3.65 -99.42
CA GLU A 234 -20.33 -3.07 -100.65
C GLU A 234 -20.08 -4.13 -101.72
N ASP A 235 -19.57 -5.30 -101.34
CA ASP A 235 -19.38 -6.45 -102.24
C ASP A 235 -20.71 -6.99 -102.76
N LYS A 236 -21.71 -7.16 -101.87
CA LYS A 236 -23.07 -7.54 -102.27
C LYS A 236 -23.68 -6.53 -103.23
N TRP A 237 -23.49 -5.24 -102.96
CA TRP A 237 -23.97 -4.16 -103.82
C TRP A 237 -23.28 -4.17 -105.19
N SER A 238 -21.96 -4.30 -105.20
CA SER A 238 -21.14 -4.38 -106.41
C SER A 238 -21.47 -5.60 -107.27
N LYS A 239 -21.68 -6.76 -106.65
CA LYS A 239 -22.11 -7.98 -107.33
C LYS A 239 -23.50 -7.83 -107.93
N LYS A 240 -24.45 -7.28 -107.17
CA LYS A 240 -25.82 -7.00 -107.66
C LYS A 240 -25.84 -5.99 -108.80
N LYS A 241 -24.95 -4.99 -108.78
CA LYS A 241 -24.77 -4.04 -109.88
C LYS A 241 -24.23 -4.71 -111.14
N LYS A 242 -23.20 -5.56 -111.02
CA LYS A 242 -22.67 -6.35 -112.15
C LYS A 242 -23.71 -7.33 -112.71
N ASP A 243 -24.48 -8.00 -111.85
CA ASP A 243 -25.57 -8.88 -112.28
C ASP A 243 -26.67 -8.09 -113.01
N LEU A 244 -27.00 -6.88 -112.58
CA LEU A 244 -27.92 -5.98 -113.28
C LEU A 244 -27.38 -5.54 -114.65
N ASP A 245 -26.08 -5.27 -114.75
CA ASP A 245 -25.45 -4.87 -116.01
C ASP A 245 -25.25 -6.05 -116.97
N HIS A 246 -24.96 -7.26 -116.46
CA HIS A 246 -24.85 -8.49 -117.24
C HIS A 246 -26.22 -8.97 -117.73
N THR A 247 -27.28 -8.82 -116.92
CA THR A 247 -28.67 -9.07 -117.35
C THR A 247 -29.19 -8.03 -118.36
N LYS A 248 -28.56 -6.84 -118.44
CA LYS A 248 -28.80 -5.88 -119.54
C LYS A 248 -28.03 -6.21 -120.82
N THR A 249 -26.88 -6.92 -120.74
CA THR A 249 -26.03 -7.23 -121.91
C THR A 249 -26.24 -8.65 -122.48
N GLN A 250 -26.70 -9.60 -121.68
CA GLN A 250 -26.90 -11.00 -122.09
C GLN A 250 -28.38 -11.35 -121.97
N SER A 251 -29.06 -11.35 -123.12
CA SER A 251 -30.52 -11.40 -123.31
C SER A 251 -31.15 -10.00 -123.29
N GLY A 252 -31.59 -9.42 -124.41
CA GLY A 252 -32.26 -10.17 -125.48
C GLY A 252 -33.43 -11.01 -124.92
N ILE A 253 -34.11 -10.52 -123.88
CA ILE A 253 -35.49 -10.83 -123.43
C ILE A 253 -35.87 -12.31 -123.13
N SER A 254 -35.06 -13.34 -123.37
CA SER A 254 -35.56 -14.74 -123.39
C SER A 254 -35.03 -15.74 -122.35
N THR A 255 -34.03 -15.45 -121.50
CA THR A 255 -33.42 -16.48 -120.60
C THR A 255 -33.78 -16.37 -119.11
N ILE A 256 -34.53 -15.34 -118.72
CA ILE A 256 -34.89 -15.02 -117.32
C ILE A 256 -35.76 -16.14 -116.68
N PHE A 257 -36.42 -16.99 -117.47
CA PHE A 257 -37.36 -17.99 -116.97
C PHE A 257 -36.79 -19.39 -116.65
N ARG A 258 -35.55 -19.72 -117.04
CA ARG A 258 -34.97 -21.08 -116.78
C ARG A 258 -33.98 -21.15 -115.62
N TYR A 259 -33.29 -20.05 -115.29
CA TYR A 259 -32.35 -20.02 -114.17
C TYR A 259 -33.01 -19.86 -112.79
N SER A 260 -34.27 -19.41 -112.72
CA SER A 260 -35.00 -19.32 -111.45
C SER A 260 -35.35 -20.69 -110.84
N GLY A 261 -35.56 -21.72 -111.67
CA GLY A 261 -35.93 -23.06 -111.21
C GLY A 261 -34.77 -23.87 -110.61
N PHE A 262 -33.58 -23.81 -111.20
CA PHE A 262 -32.41 -24.58 -110.72
C PHE A 262 -31.81 -24.02 -109.42
N LEU A 263 -31.81 -22.69 -109.26
CA LEU A 263 -31.37 -22.03 -108.03
C LEU A 263 -32.30 -22.34 -106.84
N CYS A 264 -33.61 -22.48 -107.11
CA CYS A 264 -34.64 -22.75 -106.10
C CYS A 264 -34.60 -24.21 -105.59
N VAL A 265 -34.35 -25.19 -106.46
CA VAL A 265 -34.44 -26.61 -106.08
C VAL A 265 -33.17 -27.16 -105.42
N PHE A 266 -31.96 -26.73 -105.82
CA PHE A 266 -30.73 -27.39 -105.37
C PHE A 266 -29.83 -26.55 -104.44
N ILE A 267 -29.80 -25.22 -104.61
CA ILE A 267 -28.89 -24.35 -103.84
C ILE A 267 -29.58 -23.76 -102.60
N PHE A 268 -30.87 -23.43 -102.70
CA PHE A 268 -31.62 -22.89 -101.56
C PHE A 268 -31.68 -23.85 -100.36
N PRO A 269 -31.98 -25.16 -100.52
CA PRO A 269 -32.08 -26.06 -99.36
C PRO A 269 -30.73 -26.29 -98.64
N THR A 270 -29.63 -26.41 -99.38
CA THR A 270 -28.28 -26.63 -98.82
C THR A 270 -27.74 -25.38 -98.13
N PHE A 271 -27.96 -24.19 -98.71
CA PHE A 271 -27.64 -22.92 -98.07
C PHE A 271 -28.48 -22.70 -96.80
N THR A 272 -29.77 -23.02 -96.85
CA THR A 272 -30.66 -22.91 -95.67
C THR A 272 -30.21 -23.85 -94.54
N HIS A 273 -29.75 -25.06 -94.86
CA HIS A 273 -29.24 -26.01 -93.87
C HIS A 273 -27.94 -25.55 -93.19
N ILE A 274 -27.00 -25.01 -93.96
CA ILE A 274 -25.74 -24.47 -93.43
C ILE A 274 -26.01 -23.21 -92.60
N TYR A 275 -26.89 -22.32 -93.07
CA TYR A 275 -27.29 -21.13 -92.36
C TYR A 275 -27.99 -21.46 -91.03
N HIS A 276 -28.89 -22.45 -91.02
CA HIS A 276 -29.53 -22.92 -89.80
C HIS A 276 -28.54 -23.59 -88.83
N PHE A 277 -27.55 -24.33 -89.34
CA PHE A 277 -26.48 -24.90 -88.52
C PHE A 277 -25.61 -23.81 -87.88
N LEU A 278 -25.19 -22.81 -88.66
CA LEU A 278 -24.38 -21.68 -88.16
C LEU A 278 -25.13 -20.91 -87.06
N ILE A 279 -26.38 -20.53 -87.33
CA ILE A 279 -27.25 -19.87 -86.34
C ILE A 279 -27.41 -20.74 -85.10
N SER A 280 -27.64 -22.04 -85.27
CA SER A 280 -27.79 -22.96 -84.14
C SER A 280 -26.51 -23.08 -83.30
N THR A 281 -25.33 -23.04 -83.91
CA THR A 281 -24.05 -23.05 -83.20
C THR A 281 -23.77 -21.74 -82.48
N GLU A 282 -24.06 -20.61 -83.13
CA GLU A 282 -23.93 -19.28 -82.53
C GLU A 282 -24.85 -19.16 -81.31
N HIS A 283 -26.13 -19.52 -81.45
CA HIS A 283 -27.09 -19.52 -80.34
C HIS A 283 -26.64 -20.38 -79.16
N LYS A 284 -25.94 -21.48 -79.42
CA LYS A 284 -25.44 -22.39 -78.38
C LYS A 284 -24.24 -21.80 -77.62
N ILE A 285 -23.38 -21.05 -78.30
CA ILE A 285 -22.23 -20.37 -77.68
C ILE A 285 -22.73 -19.18 -76.86
N THR A 286 -23.63 -18.35 -77.43
CA THR A 286 -24.22 -17.20 -76.74
C THR A 286 -24.94 -17.62 -75.46
N ARG A 287 -25.76 -18.68 -75.51
CA ARG A 287 -26.44 -19.20 -74.30
C ARG A 287 -25.46 -19.71 -73.23
N LYS A 288 -24.33 -20.30 -73.62
CA LYS A 288 -23.31 -20.76 -72.65
C LYS A 288 -22.64 -19.59 -71.96
N PHE A 289 -22.22 -18.59 -72.73
CA PHE A 289 -21.61 -17.38 -72.19
C PHE A 289 -22.55 -16.62 -71.25
N GLU A 290 -23.84 -16.53 -71.61
CA GLU A 290 -24.86 -15.88 -70.78
C GLU A 290 -25.04 -16.60 -69.43
N LEU A 291 -25.13 -17.94 -69.44
CA LEU A 291 -25.22 -18.73 -68.21
C LEU A 291 -23.96 -18.59 -67.34
N GLU A 292 -22.77 -18.64 -67.93
CA GLU A 292 -21.51 -18.48 -67.20
C GLU A 292 -21.36 -17.07 -66.60
N SER A 293 -21.74 -16.04 -67.35
CA SER A 293 -21.77 -14.65 -66.86
C SER A 293 -22.77 -14.46 -65.72
N GLU A 294 -23.93 -15.09 -65.79
CA GLU A 294 -24.93 -15.05 -64.73
C GLU A 294 -24.47 -15.78 -63.47
N GLU A 295 -23.76 -16.91 -63.63
CA GLU A 295 -23.17 -17.65 -62.51
C GLU A 295 -22.04 -16.85 -61.82
N GLU A 296 -21.14 -16.22 -62.57
CA GLU A 296 -20.10 -15.35 -62.01
C GLU A 296 -20.71 -14.11 -61.34
N ARG A 297 -21.73 -13.49 -61.94
CA ARG A 297 -22.48 -12.40 -61.31
C ARG A 297 -23.09 -12.85 -59.99
N LYS A 298 -23.64 -14.07 -59.93
CA LYS A 298 -24.20 -14.65 -58.70
C LYS A 298 -23.12 -14.86 -57.65
N LYS A 299 -21.95 -15.43 -58.01
CA LYS A 299 -20.82 -15.60 -57.08
C LYS A 299 -20.31 -14.27 -56.53
N ILE A 300 -20.18 -13.25 -57.37
CA ILE A 300 -19.78 -11.91 -56.94
C ILE A 300 -20.81 -11.34 -55.97
N ASN A 301 -22.11 -11.48 -56.27
CA ASN A 301 -23.17 -10.97 -55.41
C ASN A 301 -23.25 -11.71 -54.06
N GLU A 302 -23.07 -13.03 -54.05
CA GLU A 302 -22.99 -13.84 -52.83
C GLU A 302 -21.78 -13.46 -51.98
N SER A 303 -20.60 -13.32 -52.59
CA SER A 303 -19.38 -12.85 -51.93
C SER A 303 -19.56 -11.45 -51.33
N TYR A 304 -20.13 -10.52 -52.09
CA TYR A 304 -20.42 -9.17 -51.61
C TYR A 304 -21.39 -9.18 -50.43
N THR A 305 -22.45 -9.98 -50.49
CA THR A 305 -23.43 -10.11 -49.41
C THR A 305 -22.78 -10.67 -48.15
N ALA A 306 -21.95 -11.71 -48.27
CA ALA A 306 -21.24 -12.30 -47.13
C ALA A 306 -20.26 -11.31 -46.48
N ILE A 307 -19.50 -10.55 -47.27
CA ILE A 307 -18.60 -9.51 -46.73
C ILE A 307 -19.40 -8.41 -46.01
N PHE A 308 -20.52 -8.00 -46.58
CA PHE A 308 -21.38 -6.97 -46.00
C PHE A 308 -22.02 -7.43 -44.67
N GLU A 309 -22.49 -8.68 -44.60
CA GLU A 309 -23.00 -9.28 -43.36
C GLU A 309 -21.92 -9.38 -42.28
N ASN A 310 -20.72 -9.83 -42.63
CA ASN A 310 -19.58 -9.87 -41.70
C ASN A 310 -19.23 -8.48 -41.17
N PHE A 311 -19.17 -7.47 -42.05
CA PHE A 311 -18.92 -6.08 -41.64
C PHE A 311 -19.99 -5.56 -40.68
N ASN A 312 -21.26 -5.85 -40.95
CA ASN A 312 -22.35 -5.45 -40.05
C ASN A 312 -22.27 -6.16 -38.70
N GLN A 313 -21.89 -7.44 -38.69
CA GLN A 313 -21.70 -8.18 -37.44
C GLN A 313 -20.54 -7.61 -36.61
N GLU A 314 -19.38 -7.36 -37.22
CA GLU A 314 -18.22 -6.78 -36.55
C GLU A 314 -18.54 -5.38 -35.98
N LYS A 315 -19.25 -4.56 -36.75
CA LYS A 315 -19.75 -3.25 -36.29
C LYS A 315 -20.64 -3.38 -35.06
N GLU A 316 -21.58 -4.34 -35.06
CA GLU A 316 -22.50 -4.58 -33.94
C GLU A 316 -21.77 -5.09 -32.70
N GLU A 317 -20.76 -5.96 -32.88
CA GLU A 317 -19.92 -6.45 -31.80
C GLU A 317 -19.07 -5.33 -31.18
N LEU A 318 -18.51 -4.44 -32.00
CA LEU A 318 -17.79 -3.25 -31.55
C LEU A 318 -18.70 -2.28 -30.79
N LEU A 319 -19.94 -2.07 -31.26
CA LEU A 319 -20.93 -1.26 -30.55
C LEU A 319 -21.24 -1.84 -29.16
N LYS A 320 -21.50 -3.14 -29.08
CA LYS A 320 -21.73 -3.83 -27.81
C LYS A 320 -20.52 -3.79 -26.88
N GLN A 321 -19.31 -3.86 -27.43
CA GLN A 321 -18.07 -3.71 -26.65
C GLN A 321 -17.95 -2.30 -26.10
N HIS A 322 -18.16 -1.28 -26.93
CA HIS A 322 -18.14 0.13 -26.51
C HIS A 322 -19.17 0.41 -25.40
N GLU A 323 -20.38 -0.15 -25.48
CA GLU A 323 -21.38 -0.04 -24.41
C GLU A 323 -20.92 -0.68 -23.10
N ARG A 324 -20.30 -1.86 -23.15
CA ARG A 324 -19.72 -2.52 -21.97
C ARG A 324 -18.60 -1.68 -21.35
N ASP A 325 -17.69 -1.17 -22.18
CA ASP A 325 -16.57 -0.36 -21.71
C ASP A 325 -17.05 0.96 -21.11
N THR A 326 -18.10 1.56 -21.68
CA THR A 326 -18.75 2.75 -21.14
C THR A 326 -19.33 2.49 -19.74
N LEU A 327 -20.00 1.35 -19.54
CA LEU A 327 -20.53 0.97 -18.23
C LEU A 327 -19.42 0.70 -17.21
N GLN A 328 -18.34 0.02 -17.61
CA GLN A 328 -17.19 -0.21 -16.75
C GLN A 328 -16.49 1.10 -16.35
N LEU A 329 -16.34 2.04 -17.28
CA LEU A 329 -15.79 3.37 -17.00
C LEU A 329 -16.66 4.13 -16.00
N GLU A 330 -17.98 4.02 -16.11
CA GLU A 330 -18.91 4.65 -15.17
C GLU A 330 -18.81 4.04 -13.76
N GLU A 331 -18.69 2.71 -13.66
CA GLU A 331 -18.46 2.02 -12.38
C GLU A 331 -17.13 2.44 -11.75
N LEU A 332 -16.05 2.43 -12.54
CA LEU A 332 -14.73 2.88 -12.08
C LEU A 332 -14.76 4.33 -11.60
N ARG A 333 -15.47 5.21 -12.32
CA ARG A 333 -15.64 6.61 -11.91
C ARG A 333 -16.32 6.73 -10.55
N LYS A 334 -17.38 5.97 -10.29
CA LYS A 334 -18.06 5.94 -8.99
C LYS A 334 -17.14 5.41 -7.89
N THR A 335 -16.37 4.36 -8.15
CA THR A 335 -15.42 3.83 -7.14
C THR A 335 -14.31 4.83 -6.84
N LYS A 336 -13.82 5.57 -7.84
CA LYS A 336 -12.84 6.65 -7.66
C LYS A 336 -13.40 7.75 -6.75
N GLU A 337 -14.63 8.20 -7.00
CA GLU A 337 -15.29 9.24 -6.20
C GLU A 337 -15.42 8.82 -4.73
N VAL A 338 -15.85 7.57 -4.46
CA VAL A 338 -15.93 7.04 -3.08
C VAL A 338 -14.55 7.02 -2.39
N ILE A 339 -13.50 6.60 -3.10
CA ILE A 339 -12.15 6.57 -2.53
C ILE A 339 -11.63 8.00 -2.25
N GLU A 340 -11.92 8.96 -3.12
CA GLU A 340 -11.56 10.37 -2.93
C GLU A 340 -12.28 10.97 -1.71
N GLU A 341 -13.57 10.67 -1.52
CA GLU A 341 -14.32 11.06 -0.33
C GLU A 341 -13.77 10.43 0.97
N GLU A 342 -13.44 9.14 0.94
CA GLU A 342 -12.83 8.45 2.08
C GLU A 342 -11.46 9.04 2.44
N LEU A 343 -10.64 9.34 1.43
CA LEU A 343 -9.33 9.95 1.62
C LEU A 343 -9.45 11.36 2.19
N TYR A 344 -10.42 12.15 1.71
CA TYR A 344 -10.71 13.47 2.26
C TYR A 344 -11.16 13.40 3.73
N ALA A 345 -12.05 12.46 4.06
CA ALA A 345 -12.49 12.24 5.44
C ALA A 345 -11.33 11.84 6.36
N GLN A 346 -10.43 10.97 5.90
CA GLN A 346 -9.22 10.59 6.64
C GLN A 346 -8.27 11.78 6.86
N ALA A 347 -8.11 12.66 5.86
CA ALA A 347 -7.30 13.86 5.99
C ALA A 347 -7.84 14.81 7.08
N LEU A 348 -9.16 15.01 7.13
CA LEU A 348 -9.81 15.81 8.18
C LEU A 348 -9.63 15.20 9.58
N ILE A 349 -9.76 13.88 9.71
CA ILE A 349 -9.51 13.19 10.98
C ILE A 349 -8.06 13.39 11.41
N LEU A 350 -7.09 13.21 10.50
CA LEU A 350 -5.68 13.39 10.79
C LEU A 350 -5.36 14.82 11.25
N GLU A 351 -5.94 15.83 10.59
CA GLU A 351 -5.80 17.24 10.98
C GLU A 351 -6.38 17.49 12.39
N SER A 352 -7.55 16.93 12.68
CA SER A 352 -8.17 17.03 14.02
C SER A 352 -7.34 16.35 15.12
N LEU A 353 -6.71 15.22 14.81
CA LEU A 353 -5.81 14.53 15.75
C LEU A 353 -4.53 15.32 15.96
N ASN A 354 -3.96 15.89 14.89
CA ASN A 354 -2.73 16.68 14.97
C ASN A 354 -2.95 17.97 15.79
N THR A 355 -4.08 18.64 15.60
CA THR A 355 -4.46 19.82 16.40
C THR A 355 -4.69 19.47 17.87
N THR A 356 -5.34 18.35 18.16
CA THR A 356 -5.54 17.84 19.55
C THR A 356 -4.21 17.47 20.20
N LEU A 357 -3.31 16.80 19.47
CA LEU A 357 -1.98 16.45 19.96
C LEU A 357 -1.16 17.70 20.30
N TYR A 358 -1.20 18.72 19.44
CA TYR A 358 -0.53 19.98 19.70
C TYR A 358 -1.09 20.67 20.95
N GLN A 359 -2.42 20.72 21.11
CA GLN A 359 -3.07 21.30 22.29
C GLN A 359 -2.67 20.57 23.58
N THR A 360 -2.75 19.24 23.61
CA THR A 360 -2.38 18.43 24.78
C THR A 360 -0.90 18.56 25.12
N GLN A 361 -0.02 18.70 24.13
CA GLN A 361 1.40 18.97 24.35
C GLN A 361 1.63 20.34 25.03
N MET A 362 0.88 21.37 24.62
CA MET A 362 0.97 22.69 25.25
C MET A 362 0.42 22.70 26.68
N GLU A 363 -0.67 21.99 26.94
CA GLU A 363 -1.21 21.80 28.30
C GLU A 363 -0.22 21.07 29.19
N LEU A 364 0.40 19.99 28.71
CA LEU A 364 1.43 19.27 29.44
C LEU A 364 2.62 20.17 29.81
N GLN A 365 3.05 21.05 28.92
CA GLN A 365 4.13 22.01 29.22
C GLN A 365 3.71 23.03 30.28
N ARG A 366 2.46 23.50 30.26
CA ARG A 366 1.92 24.36 31.34
C ARG A 366 1.92 23.62 32.68
N GLU A 367 1.38 22.41 32.72
CA GLU A 367 1.32 21.62 33.96
C GLU A 367 2.71 21.31 34.51
N LYS A 368 3.69 21.01 33.64
CA LYS A 368 5.10 20.86 34.05
C LYS A 368 5.64 22.14 34.71
N ALA A 369 5.35 23.31 34.14
CA ALA A 369 5.77 24.59 34.73
C ALA A 369 5.10 24.81 36.10
N VAL A 370 3.81 24.51 36.24
CA VAL A 370 3.07 24.63 37.51
C VAL A 370 3.68 23.69 38.56
N VAL A 371 3.90 22.42 38.24
CA VAL A 371 4.53 21.45 39.15
C VAL A 371 5.91 21.92 39.58
N ALA A 372 6.74 22.41 38.65
CA ALA A 372 8.07 22.94 38.99
C ALA A 372 8.00 24.16 39.94
N THR A 373 6.99 25.03 39.80
CA THR A 373 6.79 26.15 40.74
C THR A 373 6.32 25.70 42.12
N LEU A 374 5.45 24.69 42.18
CA LEU A 374 4.99 24.09 43.44
C LEU A 374 6.14 23.37 44.16
N GLU A 375 6.96 22.62 43.42
CA GLU A 375 8.15 21.95 43.95
C GLU A 375 9.12 22.96 44.58
N LYS A 376 9.42 24.07 43.89
CA LYS A 376 10.23 25.16 44.46
C LYS A 376 9.62 25.75 45.72
N THR A 377 8.30 25.94 45.73
CA THR A 377 7.59 26.50 46.89
C THR A 377 7.63 25.54 48.09
N LEU A 378 7.44 24.24 47.85
CA LEU A 378 7.57 23.20 48.88
C LEU A 378 9.00 23.14 49.43
N GLN A 379 10.01 23.20 48.55
CA GLN A 379 11.41 23.21 48.98
C GLN A 379 11.71 24.42 49.88
N ILE A 380 11.22 25.61 49.52
CA ILE A 380 11.36 26.83 50.35
C ILE A 380 10.66 26.65 51.71
N LYS A 381 9.44 26.10 51.73
CA LYS A 381 8.69 25.87 52.97
C LYS A 381 9.38 24.85 53.87
N LEU A 382 10.01 23.83 53.28
CA LEU A 382 10.76 22.83 53.99
C LEU A 382 12.03 23.43 54.63
N THR A 383 12.80 24.24 53.88
CA THR A 383 13.96 24.95 54.44
C THR A 383 13.56 25.94 55.53
N GLU A 384 12.46 26.70 55.35
CA GLU A 384 11.93 27.60 56.38
C GLU A 384 11.57 26.85 57.68
N ALA A 385 10.99 25.65 57.57
CA ALA A 385 10.64 24.82 58.72
C ALA A 385 11.89 24.22 59.40
N GLU A 386 12.84 23.73 58.62
CA GLU A 386 14.12 23.23 59.12
C GLU A 386 14.88 24.31 59.90
N ASP A 387 14.95 25.53 59.38
CA ASP A 387 15.64 26.64 60.04
C ASP A 387 14.94 27.05 61.35
N LYS A 388 13.60 27.02 61.39
CA LYS A 388 12.84 27.21 62.65
C LYS A 388 13.14 26.13 63.68
N PHE A 389 13.23 24.87 63.26
CA PHE A 389 13.58 23.78 64.17
C PHE A 389 15.02 23.90 64.66
N LYS A 390 15.98 24.22 63.79
CA LYS A 390 17.38 24.50 64.18
C LYS A 390 17.45 25.63 65.21
N TYR A 391 16.75 26.74 64.98
CA TYR A 391 16.68 27.86 65.92
C TYR A 391 16.10 27.45 67.28
N THR A 392 15.01 26.67 67.27
CA THR A 392 14.38 26.17 68.51
C THR A 392 15.32 25.25 69.28
N ILE A 393 16.00 24.33 68.60
CA ILE A 393 17.00 23.43 69.20
C ILE A 393 18.15 24.24 69.80
N HIS A 394 18.63 25.28 69.12
CA HIS A 394 19.69 26.15 69.61
C HIS A 394 19.29 26.86 70.92
N ASN A 395 18.12 27.51 70.94
CA ASN A 395 17.60 28.16 72.16
C ASN A 395 17.47 27.18 73.33
N LEU A 396 16.87 26.00 73.10
CA LEU A 396 16.75 24.98 74.14
C LEU A 396 18.10 24.46 74.63
N THR A 397 19.11 24.40 73.75
CA THR A 397 20.47 24.00 74.11
C THR A 397 21.12 25.06 74.99
N GLU A 398 20.98 26.34 74.65
CA GLU A 398 21.48 27.47 75.44
C GLU A 398 20.82 27.52 76.83
N GLU A 399 19.48 27.38 76.89
CA GLU A 399 18.75 27.25 78.15
C GLU A 399 19.24 26.06 78.99
N ASN A 400 19.48 24.90 78.36
CA ASN A 400 20.00 23.72 79.06
C ASN A 400 21.40 23.96 79.63
N ILE A 401 22.28 24.62 78.87
CA ILE A 401 23.61 25.02 79.34
C ILE A 401 23.49 25.96 80.54
N HIS A 402 22.62 26.97 80.46
CA HIS A 402 22.44 27.92 81.55
C HIS A 402 21.87 27.25 82.82
N LEU A 403 20.93 26.33 82.67
CA LEU A 403 20.42 25.51 83.77
C LEU A 403 21.51 24.64 84.40
N ARG A 404 22.35 23.99 83.59
CA ARG A 404 23.49 23.20 84.08
C ARG A 404 24.48 24.07 84.85
N GLN A 405 24.83 25.25 84.33
CA GLN A 405 25.69 26.22 85.03
C GLN A 405 25.09 26.64 86.37
N LYS A 406 23.77 26.92 86.42
CA LYS A 406 23.07 27.29 87.65
C LYS A 406 23.06 26.15 88.68
N ILE A 407 22.91 24.91 88.23
CA ILE A 407 23.02 23.72 89.10
C ILE A 407 24.44 23.58 89.64
N ILE A 408 25.47 23.75 88.80
CA ILE A 408 26.87 23.70 89.23
C ILE A 408 27.14 24.76 90.30
N ALA A 409 26.80 26.03 90.04
CA ALA A 409 26.99 27.12 90.99
C ALA A 409 26.27 26.87 92.33
N LYS A 410 25.05 26.32 92.28
CA LYS A 410 24.29 25.97 93.50
C LYS A 410 24.89 24.77 94.24
N ASN A 411 25.42 23.79 93.51
CA ASN A 411 26.13 22.67 94.13
C ASN A 411 27.42 23.17 94.80
N GLU A 412 28.19 24.05 94.16
CA GLU A 412 29.36 24.72 94.76
C GLU A 412 28.98 25.47 96.05
N GLU A 413 27.90 26.26 96.03
CA GLU A 413 27.37 26.93 97.24
C GLU A 413 27.02 25.94 98.37
N ILE A 414 26.41 24.79 98.04
CA ILE A 414 26.12 23.72 99.01
C ILE A 414 27.39 23.04 99.53
N TYR A 415 28.39 22.85 98.67
CA TYR A 415 29.70 22.30 99.07
C TYR A 415 30.42 23.26 100.02
N ASP A 416 30.40 24.56 99.73
CA ASP A 416 30.97 25.60 100.60
C ASP A 416 30.21 25.73 101.93
N GLU A 417 28.87 25.65 101.94
CA GLU A 417 28.05 25.61 103.16
C GLU A 417 28.32 24.35 104.02
N ARG A 418 28.60 23.19 103.39
CA ARG A 418 29.02 21.98 104.11
C ARG A 418 30.44 22.08 104.66
N PHE A 419 31.36 22.71 103.93
CA PHE A 419 32.74 22.92 104.37
C PHE A 419 32.83 23.93 105.51
N GLY A 420 31.92 24.91 105.57
CA GLY A 420 31.78 25.83 106.71
C GLY A 420 31.30 25.20 108.02
N ARG A 421 30.75 23.97 108.00
CA ARG A 421 30.18 23.30 109.20
C ARG A 421 30.98 22.10 109.72
N SER A 422 32.07 21.70 109.05
CA SER A 422 32.86 20.53 109.47
C SER A 422 34.37 20.79 109.40
N THR A 423 34.87 21.63 110.29
CA THR A 423 36.29 21.63 110.64
C THR A 423 36.53 20.58 111.72
N SER A 424 37.16 19.45 111.38
CA SER A 424 38.32 18.91 112.12
C SER A 424 38.79 17.54 111.62
N VAL A 425 40.13 17.37 111.63
CA VAL A 425 40.94 16.13 111.74
C VAL A 425 41.68 15.62 110.46
N THR A 426 42.89 16.18 110.29
CA THR A 426 44.24 15.62 109.97
C THR A 426 44.55 14.67 108.78
N ILE A 427 45.41 15.19 107.87
CA ILE A 427 46.74 14.74 107.37
C ILE A 427 46.94 13.26 106.95
N TYR A 428 47.33 13.02 105.68
CA TYR A 428 48.60 12.36 105.30
C TYR A 428 48.95 12.57 103.81
N GLU A 429 50.21 12.93 103.56
CA GLU A 429 50.87 13.00 102.24
C GLU A 429 51.10 11.60 101.65
N HIS A 430 50.98 11.44 100.32
CA HIS A 430 51.99 10.71 99.54
C HIS A 430 51.97 11.12 98.06
N ASN A 431 53.16 11.50 97.59
CA ASN A 431 53.57 11.76 96.21
C ASN A 431 53.19 10.64 95.23
N SER A 432 52.95 11.00 93.96
CA SER A 432 53.56 10.37 92.77
C SER A 432 53.31 11.23 91.52
N ASP A 433 54.41 11.74 90.94
CA ASP A 433 54.51 12.20 89.57
C ASP A 433 54.17 11.06 88.59
N THR A 434 53.47 11.34 87.48
CA THR A 434 53.92 10.89 86.16
C THR A 434 53.33 11.72 85.01
N LEU A 435 54.27 12.12 84.15
CA LEU A 435 54.25 12.80 82.86
C LEU A 435 53.19 12.36 81.83
N GLU A 436 53.02 13.26 80.84
CA GLU A 436 52.64 13.05 79.43
C GLU A 436 51.14 12.90 79.10
N ASP A 437 50.59 13.47 78.03
CA ASP A 437 51.10 14.22 76.87
C ASP A 437 49.87 14.71 76.07
N GLY A 438 50.05 15.76 75.27
CA GLY A 438 49.44 15.80 73.95
C GLY A 438 48.12 16.54 73.74
N GLY A 439 48.21 17.71 73.11
CA GLY A 439 47.57 17.87 71.80
C GLY A 439 46.27 18.66 71.71
N ASN A 440 46.43 19.97 71.53
CA ASN A 440 45.93 20.76 70.40
C ASN A 440 44.49 20.61 69.86
N GLU A 441 43.89 21.81 69.78
CA GLU A 441 43.27 22.41 68.57
C GLU A 441 41.81 22.08 68.20
N THR A 442 40.98 23.12 68.39
CA THR A 442 40.27 23.90 67.35
C THR A 442 39.32 23.19 66.35
N GLN A 443 38.20 23.89 66.08
CA GLN A 443 37.20 23.70 65.01
C GLN A 443 36.20 22.55 65.27
N GLU A 444 34.87 22.70 65.15
CA GLU A 444 34.10 23.53 64.23
C GLU A 444 32.62 23.58 64.68
N SER A 445 31.93 24.70 64.42
CA SER A 445 30.52 24.73 64.01
C SER A 445 30.36 25.84 62.98
#